data_AF-A0A645G520-F1
#
_entry.id   AF-A0A645G520-F1
#
_cell.length_a   1.000
_cell.length_b   1.000
_cell.length_c   1.000
_cell.angle_alpha   90.00
_cell.angle_beta   90.00
_cell.angle_gamma   90.00
#
_symmetry.space_group_name_H-M   'P 1'
#
loop_
_entity.id
_entity.type
_entity.pdbx_description
1 polymer ?
#
loop_
_entity_poly.entity_id
_entity_poly.type
_entity_poly.pdbx_seq_one_letter_code
_entity_poly.pdbx_strand_id
1 'polypeptide(L)'
;MGPLTGFAMNPARDFGPKLFAWMAGWGEIAFTGGRDIPYFLVPVFGPITGAILGAWAYRKLIGRHLPCDVCVIEEKDAAANTQQKASL
;
A
#
# COMPACT_ATOMS: atom_id res chain seq x y z
N MET A 1 0.26 -10.58 19.23
CA MET A 1 0.62 -11.13 17.90
C MET A 1 -0.65 -11.24 17.08
N GLY A 2 -0.68 -10.74 15.84
CA GLY A 2 -1.84 -10.85 14.95
C GLY A 2 -2.06 -12.30 14.53
N PRO A 3 -3.03 -13.03 15.12
CA PRO A 3 -3.03 -14.50 15.11
C PRO A 3 -3.17 -15.13 13.72
N LEU A 4 -3.68 -14.36 12.76
CA LEU A 4 -3.96 -14.83 11.40
C LEU A 4 -2.73 -14.70 10.48
N THR A 5 -2.08 -13.52 10.45
CA THR A 5 -1.06 -13.19 9.43
C THR A 5 0.14 -12.41 9.98
N GLY A 6 0.28 -12.27 11.30
CA GLY A 6 1.41 -11.58 11.92
C GLY A 6 1.44 -10.05 11.72
N PHE A 7 0.34 -9.44 11.24
CA PHE A 7 0.25 -8.02 10.92
C PHE A 7 1.36 -7.53 9.97
N ALA A 8 1.53 -8.21 8.84
CA ALA A 8 2.57 -7.85 7.88
C ALA A 8 2.48 -6.37 7.45
N MET A 9 1.29 -5.90 7.01
CA MET A 9 0.86 -4.50 6.75
C MET A 9 1.78 -3.55 5.97
N ASN A 10 3.03 -3.93 5.70
CA ASN A 10 4.06 -3.16 5.03
C ASN A 10 4.89 -4.16 4.20
N PRO A 11 4.91 -4.01 2.87
CA PRO A 11 5.65 -4.91 1.98
C PRO A 11 7.14 -5.01 2.31
N ALA A 12 7.81 -3.90 2.61
CA ALA A 12 9.25 -3.89 2.90
C ALA A 12 9.58 -4.59 4.23
N ARG A 13 8.69 -4.45 5.23
CA ARG A 13 8.82 -5.07 6.55
C ARG A 13 8.72 -6.60 6.51
N ASP A 14 8.12 -7.15 5.47
CA ASP A 14 7.96 -8.59 5.28
C ASP A 14 8.96 -9.15 4.24
N PHE A 15 9.08 -8.50 3.07
CA PHE A 15 9.92 -8.97 1.98
C PHE A 15 11.42 -8.89 2.28
N GLY A 16 11.89 -7.80 2.91
CA GLY A 16 13.31 -7.63 3.25
C GLY A 16 13.85 -8.75 4.15
N PRO A 17 13.22 -9.01 5.31
CA PRO A 17 13.60 -10.13 6.17
C PRO A 17 13.49 -11.50 5.50
N LYS A 18 12.53 -11.72 4.58
CA LYS A 18 12.42 -12.97 3.83
C LYS A 18 13.56 -13.18 2.84
N LEU A 19 13.95 -12.13 2.11
CA LEU A 19 15.10 -12.18 1.23
C LEU A 19 16.38 -12.48 2.02
N PHE A 20 16.54 -11.85 3.19
CA PHE A 20 17.65 -12.16 4.08
C PHE A 20 17.61 -13.63 4.54
N ALA A 21 16.46 -14.13 4.99
CA ALA A 21 16.33 -15.53 5.42
C ALA A 21 16.67 -16.51 4.28
N TRP A 22 16.22 -16.22 3.06
CA TRP A 22 16.57 -16.99 1.87
C TRP A 22 18.09 -17.06 1.66
N MET A 23 18.78 -15.91 1.71
CA MET A 23 20.24 -15.85 1.62
C MET A 23 20.95 -16.51 2.80
N ALA A 24 20.34 -16.51 3.98
CA ALA A 24 20.85 -17.14 5.20
C ALA A 24 20.65 -18.67 5.22
N GLY A 25 20.33 -19.28 4.06
CA GLY A 25 20.27 -20.73 3.90
C GLY A 25 18.90 -21.35 4.19
N TRP A 26 17.85 -20.56 4.44
CA TRP A 26 16.50 -21.12 4.56
C TRP A 26 15.96 -21.57 3.19
N GLY A 27 16.50 -21.08 2.07
CA GLY A 27 16.05 -21.48 0.75
C GLY A 27 14.58 -21.10 0.50
N GLU A 28 13.90 -21.82 -0.37
CA GLU A 28 12.58 -21.42 -0.89
C GLU A 28 11.48 -21.30 0.18
N ILE A 29 11.62 -21.99 1.31
CA ILE A 29 10.61 -21.92 2.39
C ILE A 29 10.51 -20.52 3.00
N ALA A 30 11.55 -19.68 2.88
CA ALA A 30 11.50 -18.28 3.28
C ALA A 30 10.46 -17.47 2.49
N PHE A 31 10.21 -17.83 1.23
CA PHE A 31 9.23 -17.17 0.37
C PHE A 31 7.89 -17.90 0.34
N THR A 32 7.90 -19.24 0.32
CA THR A 32 6.66 -20.02 0.21
C THR A 32 5.93 -20.18 1.53
N GLY A 33 6.66 -20.23 2.66
CA GLY A 33 6.10 -20.57 3.96
C GLY A 33 5.57 -22.01 4.03
N GLY A 34 6.05 -22.91 3.15
CA GLY A 34 5.60 -24.30 3.11
C GLY A 34 4.20 -24.48 2.52
N ARG A 35 3.77 -23.55 1.66
CA ARG A 35 2.47 -23.56 0.96
C ARG A 35 2.69 -23.73 -0.54
N ASP A 36 1.70 -24.31 -1.24
CA ASP A 36 1.73 -24.45 -2.70
C ASP A 36 1.79 -23.09 -3.41
N ILE A 37 1.07 -22.11 -2.88
CA ILE A 37 1.09 -20.73 -3.36
C ILE A 37 2.14 -19.96 -2.54
N PRO A 38 3.09 -19.27 -3.18
CA PRO A 38 4.15 -18.61 -2.45
C PRO A 38 3.62 -17.47 -1.58
N TYR A 39 3.70 -17.66 -0.26
CA TYR A 39 3.02 -16.79 0.70
C TYR A 39 3.55 -15.35 0.73
N PHE A 40 4.79 -15.09 0.30
CA PHE A 40 5.34 -13.72 0.23
C PHE A 40 4.50 -12.75 -0.62
N LEU A 41 3.71 -13.25 -1.57
CA LEU A 41 2.80 -12.44 -2.39
C LEU A 41 1.74 -11.73 -1.52
N VAL A 42 1.23 -12.39 -0.49
CA VAL A 42 0.14 -11.84 0.34
C VAL A 42 0.61 -10.61 1.14
N PRO A 43 1.73 -10.67 1.89
CA PRO A 43 2.33 -9.49 2.54
C PRO A 43 2.81 -8.38 1.62
N VAL A 44 3.03 -8.65 0.33
CA VAL A 44 3.42 -7.62 -0.64
C VAL A 44 2.20 -6.93 -1.23
N PHE A 45 1.28 -7.69 -1.84
CA PHE A 45 0.16 -7.09 -2.58
C PHE A 45 -1.05 -6.75 -1.70
N GLY A 46 -1.29 -7.52 -0.63
CA GLY A 46 -2.38 -7.28 0.30
C GLY A 46 -2.30 -5.89 0.96
N PRO A 47 -1.15 -5.49 1.52
CA PRO A 47 -0.99 -4.15 2.08
C PRO A 47 -1.08 -3.02 1.06
N ILE A 48 -0.53 -3.18 -0.16
CA ILE A 48 -0.60 -2.14 -1.19
C ILE A 48 -2.06 -1.88 -1.58
N THR A 49 -2.80 -2.94 -1.90
CA THR A 49 -4.23 -2.84 -2.26
C THR A 49 -5.06 -2.30 -1.09
N GLY A 50 -4.84 -2.80 0.12
CA GLY A 50 -5.49 -2.32 1.34
C GLY A 50 -5.21 -0.85 1.65
N ALA A 51 -3.98 -0.38 1.45
CA ALA A 51 -3.60 1.01 1.66
C ALA A 51 -4.28 1.95 0.65
N ILE A 52 -4.32 1.56 -0.64
CA ILE A 52 -5.03 2.32 -1.68
C ILE A 52 -6.52 2.42 -1.35
N LEU A 53 -7.16 1.30 -1.03
CA LEU A 53 -8.58 1.27 -0.66
C LEU A 53 -8.86 2.06 0.61
N GLY A 54 -8.00 1.94 1.63
CA GLY A 54 -8.12 2.68 2.88
C GLY A 54 -7.99 4.20 2.67
N ALA A 55 -7.01 4.64 1.88
CA ALA A 55 -6.82 6.05 1.56
C ALA A 55 -8.02 6.61 0.76
N TRP A 56 -8.52 5.86 -0.22
CA TRP A 56 -9.73 6.22 -0.97
C TRP A 56 -10.96 6.32 -0.06
N ALA A 57 -11.17 5.31 0.80
CA ALA A 57 -12.29 5.26 1.73
C ALA A 57 -12.25 6.43 2.71
N TYR A 58 -11.08 6.72 3.30
CA TYR A 58 -10.91 7.86 4.19
C TYR A 58 -11.27 9.18 3.50
N ARG A 59 -10.72 9.43 2.29
CA ARG A 59 -11.00 10.65 1.53
C ARG A 59 -12.49 10.82 1.20
N LYS A 60 -13.19 9.74 0.86
CA LYS A 60 -14.60 9.80 0.45
C LYS A 60 -15.59 9.82 1.61
N LEU A 61 -15.36 8.98 2.62
CA LEU A 61 -16.31 8.76 3.71
C LEU A 61 -16.10 9.72 4.87
N ILE A 62 -14.86 10.11 5.16
CA ILE A 62 -14.53 10.98 6.30
C ILE A 62 -14.06 12.34 5.81
N GLY A 63 -12.97 12.40 5.04
CA GLY A 63 -12.31 13.65 4.63
C GLY A 63 -13.25 14.65 3.95
N ARG A 64 -14.21 14.17 3.14
CA ARG A 64 -15.19 15.03 2.46
C ARG A 64 -16.30 15.59 3.35
N HIS A 65 -16.45 15.06 4.57
CA HIS A 65 -17.51 15.44 5.51
C HIS A 65 -16.95 16.09 6.78
N LEU A 66 -15.65 16.38 6.83
CA LEU A 66 -15.05 17.15 7.91
C LEU A 66 -15.21 18.66 7.64
N PRO A 67 -15.42 19.48 8.68
CA PRO A 67 -15.38 20.94 8.54
C PRO A 67 -13.97 21.36 8.09
N CYS A 68 -13.88 22.25 7.11
CA CYS A 68 -12.62 22.72 6.57
C CYS A 68 -11.94 23.70 7.54
N ASP A 69 -11.26 23.18 8.55
CA ASP A 69 -10.22 23.91 9.27
C ASP A 69 -8.86 23.47 8.71
N VAL A 70 -8.46 24.14 7.61
CA VAL A 70 -7.15 24.14 6.94
C VAL A 70 -6.61 22.81 6.35
N CYS A 71 -6.51 22.77 5.01
CA CYS A 71 -5.24 22.51 4.29
C CYS A 71 -5.42 22.70 2.77
N VAL A 72 -4.77 23.73 2.26
CA VAL A 72 -4.55 23.97 0.83
C VAL A 72 -3.74 22.80 0.27
N ILE A 73 -4.34 22.05 -0.67
CA ILE A 73 -3.57 21.37 -1.73
C ILE A 73 -4.06 21.97 -3.05
N GLU A 74 -3.78 23.25 -3.23
CA GLU A 74 -3.61 23.81 -4.57
C GLU A 74 -2.35 23.19 -5.15
N GLU A 75 -2.49 22.18 -6.02
CA GLU A 75 -1.52 22.05 -7.12
C GLU A 75 -2.04 21.23 -8.30
N LYS A 76 -3.01 20.31 -8.11
CA LYS A 76 -3.37 19.39 -9.21
C LYS A 76 -4.54 19.82 -10.10
N ASP A 77 -5.46 20.65 -9.60
CA ASP A 77 -6.66 21.03 -10.38
C ASP A 77 -6.48 22.32 -11.20
N ALA A 78 -5.51 23.17 -10.86
CA ALA A 78 -5.19 24.39 -11.63
C ALA A 78 -4.36 24.08 -12.90
N ALA A 79 -3.46 23.09 -12.83
CA ALA A 79 -2.60 22.73 -13.96
C ALA A 79 -3.36 22.00 -15.09
N ALA A 80 -4.32 21.14 -14.75
CA ALA A 80 -5.10 20.39 -15.73
C ALA A 80 -6.05 21.29 -16.55
N ASN A 81 -6.64 22.30 -15.91
CA ASN A 81 -7.60 23.20 -16.58
C ASN A 81 -6.91 24.26 -17.46
N THR A 82 -5.67 24.64 -17.13
CA THR A 82 -4.89 25.61 -17.89
C THR A 82 -4.33 25.01 -19.19
N GLN A 83 -3.89 23.74 -19.16
CA GLN A 83 -3.42 23.03 -20.36
C GLN A 83 -4.54 22.79 -21.38
N GLN A 84 -5.77 22.53 -20.91
CA GLN A 84 -6.91 22.27 -21.80
C GLN A 84 -7.43 23.54 -22.51
N LYS A 85 -7.25 24.73 -21.92
CA LYS A 85 -7.59 26.02 -22.57
C LYS A 85 -6.51 26.57 -23.50
N ALA A 86 -5.24 26.17 -23.32
CA ALA A 86 -4.14 26.64 -24.15
C ALA A 86 -4.00 25.89 -25.48
N SER A 87 -4.74 24.80 -25.66
CA SER A 87 -4.72 23.95 -26.87
C SER A 87 -5.98 24.11 -27.75
N LEU A 88 -6.82 25.11 -27.47
CA LEU A 88 -7.97 25.50 -28.29
C LEU A 88 -7.75 26.88 -28.91
#